data_AF-A0A815WX59-F1
#
_entry.id   AF-A0A815WX59-F1
#
_cell.length_a   1.000
_cell.length_b   1.000
_cell.length_c   1.000
_cell.angle_alpha   90.00
_cell.angle_beta   90.00
_cell.angle_gamma   90.00
#
_symmetry.space_group_name_H-M   'P 1'
#
loop_
_entity.id
_entity.type
_entity.pdbx_description
1 polymer ?
#
loop_
_entity_poly.entity_id
_entity_poly.type
_entity_poly.pdbx_seq_one_letter_code
_entity_poly.pdbx_strand_id
1 'polypeptide(L)'
;KQIANKYNVSIANVAVRYILDKPTVAGVIIGVRLGLSEHLQDNAKVFGFNLDTDDNEKIDEICRKSRDLYRIVGDCGDEYR
;
A
#
# COMPACT_ATOMS: atom_id res chain seq x y z
N LYS A 1 -5.26 -12.15 -3.04
CA LYS A 1 -3.87 -12.52 -3.43
C LYS A 1 -3.62 -12.58 -4.94
N GLN A 2 -4.64 -12.43 -5.80
CA GLN A 2 -4.47 -12.58 -7.26
C GLN A 2 -3.40 -11.63 -7.85
N ILE A 3 -3.45 -10.34 -7.51
CA ILE A 3 -2.46 -9.34 -7.96
C ILE A 3 -1.05 -9.71 -7.46
N ALA A 4 -0.90 -10.04 -6.17
CA ALA A 4 0.37 -10.45 -5.60
C ALA A 4 0.97 -11.69 -6.30
N ASN A 5 0.12 -12.68 -6.62
CA ASN A 5 0.53 -13.87 -7.35
C ASN A 5 0.92 -13.57 -8.81
N LYS A 6 0.19 -12.68 -9.49
CA LYS A 6 0.47 -12.22 -10.87
C LYS A 6 1.89 -11.67 -11.00
N TYR A 7 2.36 -10.92 -10.02
CA TYR A 7 3.70 -10.32 -10.01
C TYR A 7 4.75 -11.13 -9.22
N ASN A 8 4.37 -12.27 -8.63
CA ASN A 8 5.23 -13.07 -7.75
C ASN A 8 5.85 -12.27 -6.60
N VAL A 9 5.05 -11.42 -5.95
CA VAL A 9 5.45 -10.58 -4.81
C VAL A 9 4.50 -10.78 -3.63
N SER A 10 4.86 -10.24 -2.46
CA SER A 10 3.99 -10.24 -1.29
C SER A 10 2.82 -9.24 -1.42
N ILE A 11 1.74 -9.44 -0.65
CA ILE A 11 0.65 -8.45 -0.56
C ILE A 11 1.18 -7.10 -0.07
N ALA A 12 2.17 -7.10 0.83
CA ALA A 12 2.81 -5.90 1.32
C ALA A 12 3.43 -5.09 0.17
N ASN A 13 4.18 -5.73 -0.73
CA ASN A 13 4.71 -5.07 -1.92
C ASN A 13 3.63 -4.45 -2.80
N VAL A 14 2.51 -5.14 -3.02
CA VAL A 14 1.37 -4.60 -3.79
C VAL A 14 0.82 -3.34 -3.11
N ALA A 15 0.62 -3.37 -1.79
CA ALA A 15 0.11 -2.23 -1.04
C ALA A 15 1.07 -1.03 -1.09
N VAL A 16 2.38 -1.26 -0.92
CA VAL A 16 3.40 -0.20 -0.99
C VAL A 16 3.46 0.40 -2.39
N ARG A 17 3.48 -0.43 -3.45
CA ARG A 17 3.49 0.05 -4.85
C ARG A 17 2.26 0.90 -5.15
N TYR A 18 1.07 0.44 -4.76
CA TYR A 18 -0.19 1.17 -4.97
C TYR A 18 -0.19 2.57 -4.36
N ILE A 19 0.36 2.74 -3.15
CA ILE A 19 0.47 4.05 -2.51
C ILE A 19 1.59 4.88 -3.13
N LEU A 20 2.72 4.27 -3.44
CA LEU A 20 3.88 4.94 -4.04
C LEU A 20 3.58 5.46 -5.46
N ASP A 21 2.62 4.87 -6.17
CA ASP A 21 2.16 5.33 -7.50
C ASP A 21 1.22 6.54 -7.47
N LYS A 22 0.78 6.99 -6.29
CA LYS A 22 -0.13 8.14 -6.21
C LYS A 22 0.62 9.44 -6.56
N PRO A 23 0.02 10.36 -7.34
CA PRO A 23 0.72 11.57 -7.83
C PRO A 23 1.35 12.45 -6.77
N THR A 24 0.81 12.46 -5.55
CA THR A 24 1.25 13.32 -4.43
C THR A 24 2.13 12.60 -3.42
N VAL A 25 2.51 11.34 -3.68
CA VAL A 25 3.31 10.52 -2.76
C VAL A 25 4.76 10.45 -3.26
N ALA A 26 5.69 11.02 -2.48
CA ALA A 26 7.12 10.96 -2.78
C ALA A 26 7.81 9.69 -2.23
N GLY A 27 7.20 9.02 -1.25
CA GLY A 27 7.79 7.85 -0.60
C GLY A 27 6.85 7.16 0.37
N VAL A 28 7.18 5.93 0.72
CA VAL A 28 6.46 5.11 1.71
C VAL A 28 7.46 4.63 2.76
N ILE A 29 7.08 4.76 4.04
CA ILE A 29 7.90 4.35 5.17
C ILE A 29 7.37 2.99 5.68
N ILE A 30 8.26 2.00 5.80
CA ILE A 30 7.93 0.67 6.29
C ILE A 30 8.61 0.46 7.64
N GLY A 31 7.81 0.31 8.71
CA GLY A 31 8.32 -0.05 10.03
C GLY A 31 8.80 -1.50 10.07
N VAL A 32 10.00 -1.74 10.57
CA VAL A 32 10.58 -3.09 10.71
C VAL A 32 11.05 -3.33 12.15
N ARG A 33 10.97 -4.59 12.60
CA ARG A 33 11.48 -5.02 13.91
C ARG A 33 12.76 -5.82 13.72
N LEU A 34 13.89 -5.17 14.00
CA LEU A 34 15.22 -5.76 13.83
C LEU A 34 15.40 -7.02 14.69
N GLY A 35 16.05 -8.05 14.14
CA GLY A 35 16.41 -9.28 14.86
C GLY A 35 15.32 -10.34 15.00
N LEU A 36 14.10 -10.11 14.50
CA LEU A 36 13.01 -11.09 14.47
C LEU A 36 12.71 -11.59 13.06
N SER A 37 12.59 -10.67 12.11
CA SER A 37 12.37 -11.01 10.71
C SER A 37 13.06 -10.01 9.79
N GLU A 38 13.68 -10.53 8.73
CA GLU A 38 14.35 -9.73 7.71
C GLU A 38 13.52 -9.72 6.43
N HIS A 39 12.89 -8.58 6.14
CA HIS A 39 12.07 -8.38 4.94
C HIS A 39 12.72 -7.42 3.94
N LEU A 40 14.00 -7.08 4.13
CA LEU A 40 14.70 -6.09 3.29
C LEU A 40 14.66 -6.48 1.80
N GLN A 41 15.03 -7.72 1.49
CA GLN A 41 15.01 -8.22 0.10
C GLN A 41 13.60 -8.33 -0.47
N ASP A 42 12.61 -8.69 0.37
CA ASP A 42 11.23 -8.77 -0.10
C ASP A 42 10.68 -7.38 -0.39
N ASN A 43 10.87 -6.42 0.51
CA ASN A 43 10.41 -5.03 0.35
C ASN A 43 11.06 -4.35 -0.86
N ALA A 44 12.31 -4.69 -1.20
CA ALA A 44 12.99 -4.15 -2.38
C ALA A 44 12.30 -4.54 -3.71
N LYS A 45 11.52 -5.63 -3.74
CA LYS A 45 10.79 -6.07 -4.94
C LYS A 45 9.73 -5.06 -5.38
N VAL A 46 9.33 -4.11 -4.52
CA VAL A 46 8.40 -3.03 -4.87
C VAL A 46 8.83 -2.20 -6.09
N PHE A 47 10.14 -2.12 -6.35
CA PHE A 47 10.68 -1.39 -7.49
C PHE A 47 10.78 -2.22 -8.77
N GLY A 48 10.49 -3.53 -8.69
CA GLY A 48 10.63 -4.48 -9.80
C GLY A 48 9.36 -4.70 -10.63
N PHE A 49 8.24 -4.06 -10.28
CA PHE A 49 6.98 -4.20 -11.00
C PHE A 49 6.16 -2.91 -10.95
N ASN A 50 5.17 -2.81 -11.84
CA ASN A 50 4.18 -1.73 -11.88
C ASN A 50 2.78 -2.35 -11.94
N LEU A 51 1.83 -1.74 -11.24
CA LEU A 51 0.42 -2.11 -11.32
C LEU A 51 -0.17 -1.59 -12.62
N ASP A 52 -0.86 -2.44 -13.36
CA ASP A 52 -1.58 -2.00 -14.55
C ASP A 52 -2.96 -1.42 -14.19
N THR A 53 -3.70 -0.96 -15.20
CA THR A 53 -5.01 -0.34 -15.00
C THR A 53 -6.01 -1.30 -14.35
N ASP A 54 -6.02 -2.58 -14.74
CA ASP A 54 -6.95 -3.59 -14.20
C ASP A 54 -6.63 -3.89 -12.72
N ASP A 55 -5.36 -3.96 -12.34
CA ASP A 55 -4.97 -4.11 -10.94
C ASP A 55 -5.41 -2.91 -10.09
N ASN A 56 -5.21 -1.70 -10.60
CA ASN A 56 -5.62 -0.48 -9.91
C ASN A 56 -7.13 -0.41 -9.74
N GLU A 57 -7.91 -0.75 -10.77
CA GLU A 57 -9.38 -0.79 -10.71
C GLU A 57 -9.88 -1.79 -9.67
N LYS A 58 -9.27 -2.98 -9.59
CA LYS A 58 -9.61 -4.01 -8.59
C LYS A 58 -9.34 -3.55 -7.17
N ILE A 59 -8.23 -2.84 -6.94
CA ILE A 59 -7.91 -2.28 -5.62
C ILE A 59 -8.92 -1.17 -5.29
N ASP A 60 -9.18 -0.26 -6.23
CA ASP A 60 -10.09 0.86 -6.05
C ASP A 60 -11.53 0.40 -5.75
N GLU A 61 -12.01 -0.69 -6.38
CA GLU A 61 -13.34 -1.25 -6.09
C GLU A 61 -13.49 -1.67 -4.62
N ILE A 62 -12.44 -2.21 -4.02
CA ILE A 62 -12.43 -2.57 -2.60
C ILE A 62 -12.28 -1.32 -1.73
N CYS A 63 -11.40 -0.38 -2.10
CA CYS A 63 -11.22 0.87 -1.37
C CYS A 63 -12.51 1.70 -1.29
N ARG A 64 -13.37 1.69 -2.32
CA ARG A 64 -14.69 2.35 -2.31
C ARG A 64 -15.66 1.81 -1.26
N LYS A 65 -15.44 0.59 -0.76
CA LYS A 65 -16.24 -0.01 0.33
C LYS A 65 -15.80 0.49 1.72
N SER A 66 -14.67 1.20 1.79
CA SER A 66 -14.18 1.77 3.04
C SER A 66 -15.01 2.98 3.47
N ARG A 67 -14.90 3.34 4.75
CA ARG A 67 -15.50 4.56 5.27
C ARG A 67 -14.57 5.74 4.99
N ASP A 68 -15.15 6.88 4.65
CA ASP A 68 -14.41 8.14 4.54
C ASP A 68 -13.96 8.58 5.94
N LEU A 69 -12.73 8.21 6.31
CA LEU A 69 -12.16 8.52 7.61
C LEU A 69 -11.94 10.02 7.79
N TYR A 70 -11.63 10.74 6.72
CA TYR A 70 -11.47 12.19 6.78
C TYR A 70 -12.79 12.86 7.18
N ARG A 71 -13.91 12.40 6.61
CA ARG A 71 -15.24 12.89 6.99
C ARG A 71 -15.67 12.48 8.41
N ILE A 72 -15.25 11.30 8.89
CA ILE A 72 -15.69 10.77 10.18
C ILE A 72 -14.85 11.32 11.35
N VAL A 73 -13.55 11.47 11.13
CA VAL A 73 -12.56 11.73 12.19
C VAL A 73 -11.92 13.12 12.06
N GLY A 74 -11.91 13.70 10.86
CA GLY A 74 -11.26 14.99 10.59
C GLY A 74 -9.84 14.83 10.03
N ASP A 75 -9.08 15.92 10.05
CA ASP A 75 -7.67 15.91 9.67
C ASP A 75 -6.80 15.28 10.77
N CYS A 76 -5.55 14.95 10.45
CA CYS A 76 -4.60 14.40 11.39
C CYS A 76 -4.47 15.29 12.64
N GLY A 77 -4.82 14.75 13.80
CA GLY A 77 -4.87 15.45 15.08
C GLY A 77 -6.28 15.75 15.58
N ASP A 78 -7.29 15.81 14.68
CA ASP A 78 -8.69 16.04 15.07
C ASP A 78 -9.27 14.85 15.86
N GLU A 79 -8.71 13.64 15.70
CA GLU A 79 -9.11 12.43 16.43
C GLU A 79 -8.90 12.51 17.94
N TYR A 80 -8.05 13.41 18.41
CA TYR A 80 -7.67 13.56 19.83
C TYR A 80 -8.50 14.63 20.56
N ARG A 81 -9.44 15.28 19.88
CA ARG A 81 -10.29 16.34 20.43
C ARG A 81 -11.60 15.81 21.00
#